data_AF-A0A6J5FV78-F1
#
_entry.id   AF-A0A6J5FV78-F1
#
_cell.length_a   1.000
_cell.length_b   1.000
_cell.length_c   1.000
_cell.angle_alpha   90.00
_cell.angle_beta   90.00
_cell.angle_gamma   90.00
#
_symmetry.space_group_name_H-M   'P 1'
#
loop_
_entity.id
_entity.type
_entity.pdbx_description
1 polymer ?
#
loop_
_entity_poly.entity_id
_entity_poly.type
_entity_poly.pdbx_seq_one_letter_code
_entity_poly.pdbx_strand_id
1 'polypeptide(L)'
;MKFRHIATGLLVATLSCAASAADDNGCATLVGATGSATPEGFKMRDGEPVDLVSGAKTVHGKLLIFGDSGAFRAYWQPEKSAEKYVLANAGVNAVRLVSTPPQGTPATNGEPGTAVPPQRVLSCPML
;
A
#
# COMPACT_ATOMS: atom_id res chain seq x y z
N MET A 1 11.07 3.86 -67.00
CA MET A 1 10.07 3.23 -66.10
C MET A 1 10.39 3.61 -64.66
N LYS A 2 9.34 3.82 -63.88
CA LYS A 2 9.29 4.47 -62.58
C LYS A 2 9.12 3.37 -61.53
N PHE A 3 10.06 3.21 -60.58
CA PHE A 3 9.80 2.40 -59.39
C PHE A 3 10.26 3.12 -58.12
N ARG A 4 9.34 3.09 -57.16
CA ARG A 4 9.21 3.95 -55.99
C ARG A 4 9.87 3.29 -54.77
N HIS A 5 10.12 4.14 -53.78
CA HIS A 5 10.66 3.93 -52.44
C HIS A 5 10.18 2.67 -51.69
N ILE A 6 11.07 2.09 -50.89
CA ILE A 6 10.71 1.37 -49.66
C ILE A 6 11.65 1.86 -48.56
N ALA A 7 11.16 2.77 -47.72
CA ALA A 7 11.78 3.14 -46.46
C ALA A 7 11.22 2.19 -45.39
N THR A 8 12.08 1.37 -44.79
CA THR A 8 11.72 0.53 -43.65
C THR A 8 12.62 0.92 -42.49
N GLY A 9 12.24 1.99 -41.79
CA GLY A 9 12.84 2.39 -40.52
C GLY A 9 12.21 1.60 -39.38
N LEU A 10 12.95 0.64 -38.84
CA LEU A 10 12.54 -0.15 -37.67
C LEU A 10 12.66 0.71 -36.40
N LEU A 11 11.52 1.17 -35.85
CA LEU A 11 11.46 1.84 -34.56
C LEU A 11 11.58 0.80 -33.44
N VAL A 12 12.77 0.67 -32.86
CA VAL A 12 12.99 -0.10 -31.62
C VAL A 12 12.57 0.79 -30.45
N ALA A 13 11.36 0.59 -29.95
CA ALA A 13 10.91 1.18 -28.71
C ALA A 13 11.54 0.40 -27.53
N THR A 14 12.59 0.94 -26.93
CA THR A 14 13.11 0.45 -25.66
C THR A 14 12.11 0.81 -24.56
N LEU A 15 11.23 -0.13 -24.20
CA LEU A 15 10.51 -0.07 -22.93
C LEU A 15 11.53 -0.26 -21.80
N SER A 16 12.09 0.85 -21.32
CA SER A 16 12.83 0.87 -20.06
C SER A 16 11.81 0.68 -18.94
N CYS A 17 11.56 -0.57 -18.59
CA CYS A 17 10.88 -0.92 -17.36
C CYS A 17 11.82 -0.52 -16.22
N ALA A 18 11.57 0.63 -15.61
CA ALA A 18 12.17 0.97 -14.33
C ALA A 18 11.59 0.00 -13.30
N ALA A 19 12.17 -1.20 -13.23
CA ALA A 19 11.95 -2.09 -12.11
C ALA A 19 12.49 -1.34 -10.88
N SER A 20 11.58 -0.79 -10.06
CA SER A 20 11.95 -0.31 -8.74
C SER A 20 12.59 -1.50 -8.02
N ALA A 21 13.89 -1.42 -7.80
CA ALA A 21 14.62 -2.39 -7.00
C ALA A 21 13.89 -2.48 -5.65
N ALA A 22 13.23 -3.61 -5.42
CA ALA A 22 12.68 -3.94 -4.12
C ALA A 22 13.89 -4.20 -3.21
N ASP A 23 14.39 -3.12 -2.62
CA ASP A 23 15.33 -3.17 -1.51
C ASP A 23 14.65 -3.99 -0.40
N ASP A 24 15.41 -4.82 0.31
CA ASP A 24 14.94 -5.55 1.50
C ASP A 24 14.43 -4.58 2.60
N ASN A 25 14.62 -3.27 2.39
CA ASN A 25 14.05 -2.18 3.17
C ASN A 25 12.55 -1.90 2.92
N GLY A 26 11.90 -2.52 1.94
CA GLY A 26 10.51 -2.19 1.57
C GLY A 26 10.41 -0.86 0.81
N CYS A 27 9.33 -0.68 0.05
CA CYS A 27 9.18 0.50 -0.84
C CYS A 27 8.37 1.64 -0.23
N ALA A 28 7.72 1.41 0.92
CA ALA A 28 7.01 2.44 1.66
C ALA A 28 6.90 2.05 3.14
N THR A 29 6.41 2.97 3.97
CA THR A 29 6.08 2.72 5.38
C THR A 29 4.68 3.21 5.68
N LEU A 30 3.87 2.39 6.35
CA LEU A 30 2.62 2.82 6.97
C LEU A 30 2.92 3.45 8.32
N VAL A 31 2.45 4.68 8.51
CA VAL A 31 2.65 5.49 9.72
C VAL A 31 1.34 6.09 10.18
N GLY A 32 1.21 6.39 11.47
CA GLY A 32 0.08 7.18 11.96
C GLY A 32 0.08 8.58 11.36
N ALA A 33 -1.08 9.07 10.93
CA ALA A 33 -1.20 10.39 10.32
C ALA A 33 -1.33 11.49 11.41
N THR A 34 -0.26 11.74 12.15
CA THR A 34 -0.23 12.70 13.28
C THR A 34 0.37 14.06 12.92
N GLY A 35 0.80 14.26 11.66
CA GLY A 35 1.41 15.51 11.19
C GLY A 35 2.81 15.78 11.77
N SER A 36 3.41 14.81 12.46
CA SER A 36 4.77 14.86 13.00
C SER A 36 5.82 14.60 11.93
N ALA A 37 6.99 15.23 12.08
CA ALA A 37 8.14 14.96 11.22
C ALA A 37 8.76 13.57 11.45
N THR A 38 8.47 12.96 12.61
CA THR A 38 8.91 11.61 12.97
C THR A 38 7.83 10.59 12.63
N PRO A 39 8.16 9.48 11.93
CA PRO A 39 7.24 8.37 11.72
C PRO A 39 6.71 7.81 13.04
N GLU A 40 5.39 7.89 13.24
CA GLU A 40 4.73 7.37 14.44
C GLU A 40 3.98 6.07 14.15
N GLY A 41 3.86 5.25 15.19
CA GLY A 41 2.98 4.09 15.16
C GLY A 41 1.51 4.48 15.06
N PHE A 42 0.63 3.48 15.00
CA PHE A 42 -0.81 3.69 14.88
C PHE A 42 -1.58 2.60 15.62
N LYS A 43 -2.87 2.83 15.89
CA LYS A 43 -3.74 1.84 16.52
C LYS A 43 -4.45 0.99 15.47
N MET A 44 -4.46 -0.33 15.68
CA MET A 44 -5.26 -1.27 14.89
C MET A 44 -6.75 -1.11 15.25
N ARG A 45 -7.42 -0.09 14.72
CA ARG A 45 -8.85 0.16 14.90
C ARG A 45 -9.47 0.74 13.64
N ASP A 46 -10.77 0.52 13.47
CA ASP A 46 -11.50 1.06 12.33
C ASP A 46 -11.45 2.60 12.33
N GLY A 47 -11.21 3.18 11.16
CA GLY A 47 -11.10 4.61 10.95
C GLY A 47 -9.77 5.25 11.38
N GLU A 48 -8.80 4.49 11.89
CA GLU A 48 -7.49 5.05 12.26
C GLU A 48 -6.82 5.71 11.03
N PRO A 49 -6.45 7.01 11.10
CA PRO A 49 -5.71 7.67 10.05
C PRO A 49 -4.31 7.07 9.91
N VAL A 50 -4.00 6.53 8.73
CA VAL A 50 -2.71 5.89 8.44
C VAL A 50 -2.25 6.30 7.05
N ASP A 51 -1.06 6.88 7.00
CA ASP A 51 -0.44 7.35 5.78
C ASP A 51 0.56 6.32 5.25
N LEU A 52 0.61 6.16 3.93
CA LEU A 52 1.66 5.41 3.24
C LEU A 52 2.73 6.39 2.73
N VAL A 53 3.92 6.33 3.31
CA VAL A 53 5.04 7.24 3.01
C VAL A 53 6.12 6.52 2.21
N SER A 54 6.51 7.09 1.07
CA SER A 54 7.56 6.61 0.17
C SER A 54 8.42 7.80 -0.30
N GLY A 55 9.60 7.97 0.30
CA GLY A 55 10.46 9.12 0.03
C GLY A 55 9.73 10.44 0.30
N ALA A 56 9.58 11.29 -0.71
CA ALA A 56 8.86 12.56 -0.60
C ALA A 56 7.34 12.44 -0.87
N LYS A 57 6.84 11.23 -1.19
CA LYS A 57 5.42 11.00 -1.48
C LYS A 57 4.70 10.46 -0.24
N THR A 58 3.55 11.05 0.06
CA THR A 58 2.61 10.57 1.08
C THR A 58 1.27 10.29 0.42
N VAL A 59 0.71 9.10 0.67
CA VAL A 59 -0.67 8.77 0.30
C VAL A 59 -1.48 8.65 1.58
N HIS A 60 -2.45 9.54 1.73
CA HIS A 60 -3.35 9.54 2.88
C HIS A 60 -4.35 8.41 2.80
N GLY A 61 -4.59 7.78 3.94
CA GLY A 61 -5.53 6.69 4.04
C GLY A 61 -6.00 6.44 5.47
N LYS A 62 -6.74 5.36 5.62
CA LYS A 62 -7.28 4.93 6.90
C LYS A 62 -7.31 3.42 7.01
N LEU A 63 -7.31 2.93 8.25
CA LEU A 63 -7.59 1.53 8.51
C LEU A 63 -9.08 1.25 8.47
N LEU A 64 -9.40 0.09 7.91
CA LEU A 64 -10.68 -0.57 8.05
C LEU A 64 -10.41 -1.91 8.73
N ILE A 65 -11.13 -2.21 9.80
CA ILE A 65 -10.93 -3.45 10.56
C ILE A 65 -12.17 -4.34 10.41
N PHE A 66 -11.95 -5.60 10.08
CA PHE A 66 -13.00 -6.59 9.96
C PHE A 66 -12.74 -7.76 10.92
N GLY A 67 -13.73 -8.11 11.71
CA GLY A 67 -13.71 -9.25 12.63
C GLY A 67 -14.43 -10.45 12.03
N ASP A 68 -13.88 -11.63 12.26
CA ASP A 68 -14.50 -12.91 11.91
C ASP A 68 -13.93 -14.01 12.82
N SER A 69 -14.82 -14.75 13.49
CA SER A 69 -14.47 -15.94 14.28
C SER A 69 -13.33 -15.73 15.30
N GLY A 70 -13.30 -14.56 15.95
CA GLY A 70 -12.29 -14.21 16.96
C GLY A 70 -10.96 -13.68 16.42
N ALA A 71 -10.82 -13.53 15.09
CA ALA A 71 -9.67 -12.89 14.46
C ALA A 71 -10.07 -11.55 13.84
N PHE A 72 -9.15 -10.59 13.89
CA PHE A 72 -9.28 -9.30 13.20
C PHE A 72 -8.36 -9.24 11.98
N ARG A 73 -8.88 -8.67 10.89
CA ARG A 73 -8.14 -8.39 9.66
C ARG A 73 -8.13 -6.90 9.42
N ALA A 74 -6.94 -6.34 9.29
CA ALA A 74 -6.76 -4.94 8.96
C ALA A 74 -6.63 -4.75 7.45
N TYR A 75 -7.32 -3.74 6.95
CA TYR A 75 -7.21 -3.26 5.58
C TYR A 75 -6.82 -1.79 5.62
N TRP A 76 -5.98 -1.37 4.70
CA TRP A 76 -5.69 0.03 4.46
C TRP A 76 -6.43 0.50 3.19
N GLN A 77 -7.06 1.66 3.28
CA GLN A 77 -7.79 2.28 2.17
C GLN A 77 -7.27 3.70 1.94
N PRO A 78 -6.77 4.04 0.74
CA PRO A 78 -6.48 5.42 0.37
C PRO A 78 -7.76 6.28 0.39
N GLU A 79 -7.70 7.53 0.87
CA GLU A 79 -8.87 8.39 1.07
C GLU A 79 -9.74 8.59 -0.19
N LYS A 80 -9.13 8.54 -1.37
CA LYS A 80 -9.78 8.78 -2.67
C LYS A 80 -9.92 7.52 -3.53
N SER A 81 -9.77 6.34 -2.92
CA SER A 81 -9.86 5.06 -3.62
C SER A 81 -10.93 4.16 -2.99
N ALA A 82 -11.67 3.44 -3.83
CA ALA A 82 -12.56 2.36 -3.38
C ALA A 82 -11.79 1.08 -3.02
N GLU A 83 -10.55 0.97 -3.51
CA GLU A 83 -9.69 -0.18 -3.34
C GLU A 83 -9.20 -0.30 -1.89
N LYS A 84 -9.13 -1.54 -1.41
CA LYS A 84 -8.77 -1.87 -0.03
C LYS A 84 -7.66 -2.90 -0.09
N TYR A 85 -6.62 -2.66 0.68
CA TYR A 85 -5.44 -3.50 0.72
C TYR A 85 -5.37 -4.18 2.08
N VAL A 86 -5.49 -5.50 2.14
CA VAL A 86 -5.26 -6.22 3.39
C VAL A 86 -3.81 -6.04 3.81
N LEU A 87 -3.59 -5.85 5.12
CA LEU A 87 -2.26 -5.83 5.71
C LEU A 87 -1.82 -7.27 5.98
N ALA A 88 -1.24 -7.92 4.97
CA ALA A 88 -0.73 -9.29 5.12
C ALA A 88 0.63 -9.27 5.84
N ASN A 89 0.70 -9.86 7.03
CA ASN A 89 1.93 -9.94 7.81
C ASN A 89 3.06 -10.56 6.98
N ALA A 90 4.20 -9.86 6.91
CA ALA A 90 5.37 -10.25 6.16
C ALA A 90 6.66 -10.24 7.01
N GLY A 91 6.53 -10.21 8.33
CA GLY A 91 7.63 -10.17 9.28
C GLY A 91 7.38 -9.19 10.42
N VAL A 92 8.44 -8.97 11.22
CA VAL A 92 8.40 -8.00 12.31
C VAL A 92 8.26 -6.60 11.70
N ASN A 93 7.18 -5.91 12.08
CA ASN A 93 6.88 -4.56 11.62
C ASN A 93 6.87 -4.44 10.09
N ALA A 94 6.42 -5.49 9.40
CA ALA A 94 6.43 -5.57 7.95
C ALA A 94 5.14 -6.20 7.43
N VAL A 95 4.58 -5.61 6.38
CA VAL A 95 3.36 -6.07 5.73
C VAL A 95 3.50 -6.07 4.21
N ARG A 96 2.66 -6.84 3.54
CA ARG A 96 2.34 -6.68 2.12
C ARG A 96 0.93 -6.12 2.02
N LEU A 97 0.77 -5.07 1.25
CA LEU A 97 -0.52 -4.59 0.77
C LEU A 97 -0.98 -5.49 -0.37
N VAL A 98 -2.12 -6.16 -0.17
CA VAL A 98 -2.74 -7.04 -1.18
C VAL A 98 -4.16 -6.58 -1.43
N SER A 99 -4.48 -6.24 -2.68
CA SER A 99 -5.83 -5.82 -3.06
C SER A 99 -6.78 -7.01 -3.04
N THR A 100 -7.78 -6.98 -2.15
CA THR A 100 -8.77 -8.05 -2.02
C THR A 100 -10.05 -7.52 -1.37
N PRO A 101 -11.22 -8.08 -1.69
CA PRO A 101 -12.44 -7.78 -0.95
C PRO A 101 -12.28 -8.03 0.56
N PRO A 102 -12.85 -7.16 1.42
CA PRO A 102 -12.87 -7.39 2.86
C PRO A 102 -13.52 -8.71 3.25
N GLN A 103 -12.96 -9.35 4.27
CA GLN A 103 -13.45 -10.62 4.81
C GLN A 103 -13.88 -10.43 6.26
N GLY A 104 -15.11 -10.82 6.57
CA GLY A 104 -15.73 -10.66 7.89
C GLY A 104 -16.66 -9.46 7.98
N THR A 105 -17.04 -9.10 9.20
CA THR A 105 -17.92 -7.96 9.49
C THR A 105 -17.10 -6.78 10.03
N PRO A 106 -17.47 -5.53 9.75
CA PRO A 106 -16.78 -4.37 10.33
C PRO A 106 -16.65 -4.49 11.85
N ALA A 107 -15.44 -4.28 12.37
CA ALA A 107 -15.22 -4.20 13.81
C ALA A 107 -15.86 -2.93 14.36
N THR A 108 -16.28 -2.99 15.62
CA THR A 108 -16.94 -1.86 16.30
C THR A 108 -16.19 -1.51 17.57
N ASN A 109 -16.55 -0.39 18.19
CA ASN A 109 -16.04 0.00 19.51
C ASN A 109 -14.50 0.14 19.60
N GLY A 110 -13.84 0.40 18.46
CA GLY A 110 -12.40 0.63 18.40
C GLY A 110 -11.55 -0.64 18.53
N GLU A 111 -12.14 -1.82 18.39
CA GLU A 111 -11.42 -3.10 18.43
C GLU A 111 -10.56 -3.34 17.16
N PRO A 112 -9.44 -4.07 17.26
CA PRO A 112 -8.80 -4.54 18.51
C PRO A 112 -8.06 -3.44 19.29
N GLY A 113 -7.88 -2.25 18.71
CA GLY A 113 -7.32 -1.06 19.37
C GLY A 113 -5.84 -1.12 19.73
N THR A 114 -5.16 -2.23 19.42
CA THR A 114 -3.76 -2.47 19.79
C THR A 114 -2.85 -1.50 19.05
N ALA A 115 -1.95 -0.83 19.78
CA ALA A 115 -0.94 0.03 19.18
C ALA A 115 0.17 -0.81 18.52
N VAL A 116 0.53 -0.44 17.29
CA VAL A 116 1.64 -1.05 16.55
C VAL A 116 2.67 0.02 16.18
N PRO A 117 3.96 -0.35 16.05
CA PRO A 117 4.95 0.55 15.46
C PRO A 117 4.67 0.77 13.96
N PRO A 118 5.36 1.72 13.31
CA PRO A 118 5.34 1.86 11.85
C PRO A 118 5.58 0.52 11.15
N GLN A 119 4.89 0.29 10.04
CA GLN A 119 4.97 -0.97 9.29
C GLN A 119 5.64 -0.75 7.94
N ARG A 120 6.76 -1.43 7.68
CA ARG A 120 7.37 -1.43 6.34
C ARG A 120 6.46 -2.16 5.37
N VAL A 121 6.34 -1.63 4.15
CA VAL A 121 5.54 -2.23 3.10
C VAL A 121 6.45 -2.87 2.07
N LEU A 122 6.35 -4.20 1.95
CA LEU A 122 7.19 -5.02 1.08
C LEU A 122 6.55 -5.32 -0.29
N SER A 123 5.32 -4.86 -0.52
CA SER A 123 4.71 -4.84 -1.85
C SER A 123 4.60 -3.39 -2.32
N CYS A 124 4.79 -3.16 -3.62
CA CYS A 124 4.83 -1.80 -4.19
C CYS A 124 3.64 -1.60 -5.12
N PRO A 125 2.41 -1.47 -4.58
CA PRO A 125 1.26 -1.15 -5.41
C PRO A 125 1.46 0.23 -6.05
N MET A 126 1.07 0.34 -7.32
CA MET A 126 1.06 1.63 -8.03
C MET A 126 -0.17 2.43 -7.55
N LEU A 127 0.06 3.30 -6.57
CA LEU A 127 -0.93 4.17 -5.93
C LEU A 127 -0.78 5.63 -6.33
#